data_AF-A0A2Z7A1U9-F1
#
_entry.id   AF-A0A2Z7A1U9-F1
#
_cell.length_a   1.000
_cell.length_b   1.000
_cell.length_c   1.000
_cell.angle_alpha   90.00
_cell.angle_beta   90.00
_cell.angle_gamma   90.00
#
_symmetry.space_group_name_H-M   'P 1'
#
loop_
_entity.id
_entity.type
_entity.pdbx_description
1 polymer ?
#
loop_
_entity_poly.entity_id
_entity_poly.type
_entity_poly.pdbx_seq_one_letter_code
_entity_poly.pdbx_strand_id
1 'polypeptide(L)' 'MRPGDDYEYTSGAVLETPVGTMGGSYQMLADDGTRFEAPIPSFTLSIPRTLH' A
#
# COMPACT_ATOMS: atom_id res chain seq x y z
N MET A 1 5.22 14.50 -7.84
CA MET A 1 4.24 15.02 -6.86
C MET A 1 4.87 16.22 -6.20
N ARG A 2 4.12 17.31 -6.04
CA ARG A 2 4.60 18.47 -5.28
C ARG A 2 4.33 18.25 -3.79
N PRO A 3 5.03 18.95 -2.89
CA PRO A 3 4.67 18.96 -1.48
C PRO A 3 3.19 19.35 -1.31
N GLY A 4 2.40 18.47 -0.70
CA GLY A 4 0.96 18.65 -0.48
C GLY A 4 0.03 18.04 -1.53
N ASP A 5 0.57 17.44 -2.59
CA ASP A 5 -0.22 16.66 -3.54
C ASP A 5 -0.45 15.23 -3.00
N ASP A 6 -1.70 14.77 -3.08
CA ASP A 6 -2.05 13.37 -2.81
C ASP A 6 -2.13 12.57 -4.12
N TYR A 7 -1.76 11.30 -4.07
CA TYR A 7 -1.92 10.36 -5.17
C TYR A 7 -2.59 9.08 -4.68
N GLU A 8 -3.70 8.72 -5.31
CA GLU A 8 -4.49 7.53 -4.98
C GLU A 8 -4.66 6.65 -6.21
N TYR A 9 -4.45 5.34 -6.03
CA TYR A 9 -4.74 4.34 -7.05
C TYR A 9 -5.25 3.06 -6.40
N THR A 10 -6.11 2.33 -7.11
CA THR A 10 -6.64 1.05 -6.65
C THR A 10 -6.03 -0.08 -7.45
N SER A 11 -5.50 -1.09 -6.74
CA SER A 11 -5.04 -2.35 -7.30
C SER A 11 -5.74 -3.52 -6.60
N GLY A 12 -5.58 -4.73 -7.13
CA GLY A 12 -6.14 -5.96 -6.57
C GLY A 12 -5.08 -7.05 -6.40
N ALA A 13 -5.28 -7.92 -5.41
CA ALA A 13 -4.49 -9.12 -5.20
C ALA A 13 -5.42 -10.32 -4.98
N VAL A 14 -5.08 -11.48 -5.57
CA VAL A 14 -5.82 -12.74 -5.37
C VAL A 14 -5.11 -13.55 -4.30
N LEU A 15 -5.84 -13.93 -3.25
CA LEU A 15 -5.37 -14.81 -2.19
C LEU A 15 -6.21 -16.09 -2.18
N GLU A 16 -5.56 -17.23 -2.07
CA GLU A 16 -6.24 -18.52 -1.90
C GLU A 16 -6.84 -18.67 -0.49
N THR A 17 -6.42 -17.82 0.46
CA THR A 17 -6.90 -17.81 1.84
C THR A 17 -7.95 -16.71 2.07
N PRO A 18 -8.92 -16.93 2.97
CA PRO A 18 -9.95 -15.93 3.29
C PRO A 18 -9.42 -14.72 4.09
N VAL A 19 -8.21 -14.83 4.63
CA VAL A 19 -7.50 -13.78 5.37
C VAL A 19 -6.02 -13.82 5.00
N GLY A 20 -5.41 -12.66 4.84
CA GLY A 20 -3.97 -12.48 4.63
C GLY A 20 -3.51 -11.08 5.03
N THR A 21 -2.23 -10.79 4.81
CA THR A 21 -1.61 -9.50 5.15
C THR A 21 -0.81 -8.99 3.95
N MET A 22 -0.87 -7.69 3.68
CA MET A 22 -0.06 -7.01 2.67
C MET A 22 0.79 -5.94 3.34
N GLY A 23 2.03 -5.76 2.88
CA GLY A 23 2.95 -4.72 3.31
C GLY A 23 4.10 -4.61 2.31
N GLY A 24 4.92 -3.56 2.41
CA GLY A 24 6.03 -3.35 1.47
C GLY A 24 6.68 -1.98 1.62
N SER A 25 7.34 -1.50 0.56
CA SER A 25 7.83 -0.13 0.48
C SER A 25 7.76 0.38 -0.96
N TYR A 26 7.57 1.69 -1.12
CA TYR A 26 7.77 2.37 -2.39
C TYR A 26 9.19 2.90 -2.47
N GLN A 27 9.83 2.70 -3.63
CA GLN A 27 11.11 3.30 -3.95
C GLN A 27 10.87 4.69 -4.54
N MET A 28 11.33 5.72 -3.84
CA MET A 28 11.11 7.12 -4.20
C MET A 28 12.42 7.77 -4.67
N LEU A 29 12.29 8.71 -5.58
CA LEU A 29 13.37 9.60 -6.02
C LEU A 29 12.93 11.04 -5.74
N ALA A 30 13.67 11.74 -4.88
CA ALA A 30 13.46 13.15 -4.60
C ALA A 30 14.03 14.04 -5.72
N ASP A 31 13.59 15.30 -5.78
CA ASP A 31 14.00 16.27 -6.79
C ASP A 31 15.52 16.59 -6.74
N ASP A 32 16.16 16.38 -5.59
CA ASP A 32 17.61 16.52 -5.40
C ASP A 32 18.41 15.27 -5.84
N GLY A 33 17.73 14.23 -6.34
CA GLY A 33 18.32 12.96 -6.75
C GLY A 33 18.46 11.94 -5.61
N THR A 34 18.06 12.28 -4.39
CA THR A 34 18.11 11.35 -3.25
C THR A 34 17.10 10.22 -3.44
N ARG A 35 17.57 8.98 -3.28
CA ARG A 35 16.71 7.79 -3.23
C ARG A 35 16.35 7.48 -1.79
N PHE A 36 15.06 7.21 -1.56
CA PHE A 36 14.58 6.80 -0.24
C PHE A 36 13.42 5.81 -0.38
N GLU A 37 13.17 5.07 0.70
CA GLU A 37 12.04 4.16 0.79
C GLU A 37 10.91 4.78 1.60
N ALA A 38 9.68 4.68 1.09
CA ALA A 38 8.48 4.98 1.85
C ALA A 38 7.82 3.66 2.29
N PRO A 39 7.91 3.27 3.58
CA PRO A 39 7.37 2.00 4.05
C PRO A 39 5.83 2.01 4.02
N ILE A 40 5.26 0.90 3.57
CA ILE A 40 3.83 0.58 3.63
C ILE A 40 3.64 -0.37 4.83
N PRO A 41 3.02 0.09 5.94
CA PRO A 41 2.75 -0.76 7.08
C PRO A 41 1.89 -1.96 6.70
N SER A 42 2.12 -3.08 7.37
CA SER A 42 1.32 -4.28 7.15
C SER A 42 -0.16 -4.04 7.48
N PHE A 43 -1.05 -4.39 6.55
CA PHE A 43 -2.50 -4.31 6.72
C PHE A 43 -3.20 -5.62 6.31
N THR A 44 -4.35 -5.89 6.92
CA THR A 44 -5.09 -7.14 6.71
C THR A 44 -5.97 -7.08 5.47
N LEU A 45 -5.87 -8.11 4.65
CA LEU A 45 -6.83 -8.43 3.60
C LEU A 45 -7.77 -9.49 4.18
N SER A 46 -9.06 -9.17 4.26
CA SER A 46 -10.06 -10.13 4.74
C SER A 46 -11.32 -10.03 3.91
N ILE A 47 -11.94 -11.19 3.67
CA ILE A 47 -13.29 -11.23 3.14
C ILE A 47 -14.21 -10.65 4.22
N PRO A 48 -14.99 -9.59 3.92
CA PRO A 48 -15.91 -9.02 4.90
C PRO A 48 -16.89 -10.11 5.33
N ARG A 49 -16.76 -10.55 6.58
CA ARG A 49 -17.82 -11.32 7.24
C ARG A 49 -18.80 -10.29 7.74
N THR A 50 -19.91 -10.10 7.03
CA THR A 50 -21.07 -9.38 7.55
C THR A 50 -21.57 -10.15 8.78
N LEU A 51 -21.17 -9.71 9.97
CA LEU A 51 -21.91 -10.07 11.18
C LEU A 51 -23.14 -9.16 11.19
N HIS A 52 -24.30 -9.73 10.86
CA HIS A 52 -25.60 -9.10 11.08
C HIS A 52 -25.95 -9.10 12.57
#